data_AF-A0A1I2H727-F1
#
_entry.id   AF-A0A1I2H727-F1
#
_cell.length_a   1.000
_cell.length_b   1.000
_cell.length_c   1.000
_cell.angle_alpha   90.00
_cell.angle_beta   90.00
_cell.angle_gamma   90.00
#
_symmetry.space_group_name_H-M   'P 1'
#
loop_
_entity.id
_entity.type
_entity.pdbx_description
1 polymer ?
#
loop_
_entity_poly.entity_id
_entity_poly.type
_entity_poly.pdbx_seq_one_letter_code
_entity_poly.pdbx_strand_id
1 'polypeptide(L)'
;MFDIGFSELLLCFVIALIVLGPEKLPGVARTLGRWTGQARGYLRHLTAELDREARLAELKRQLEDANRLLRDQGQAVQDAVQRTIADVGTQPPRPGTGDPRSDDR
;
A
#
# COMPACT_ATOMS: atom_id res chain seq x y z
N MET A 1 -10.02 10.84 7.57
CA MET A 1 -10.98 11.13 6.47
C MET A 1 -11.50 9.84 5.84
N PHE A 2 -12.09 8.97 6.66
CA PHE A 2 -12.91 7.80 6.31
C PHE A 2 -13.59 7.37 7.61
N ASP A 3 -14.49 8.20 8.11
CA ASP A 3 -15.33 7.86 9.26
C ASP A 3 -16.47 6.98 8.77
N ILE A 4 -16.14 5.75 8.33
CA ILE A 4 -17.15 4.73 8.00
C ILE A 4 -17.63 4.17 9.33
N GLY A 5 -18.59 4.85 9.92
CA GLY A 5 -19.32 4.39 11.09
C GLY A 5 -20.38 3.35 10.72
N PHE A 6 -20.97 2.75 11.75
CA PHE A 6 -22.11 1.85 11.60
C PHE A 6 -23.29 2.55 10.88
N SER A 7 -23.47 3.85 11.15
CA SER A 7 -24.47 4.73 10.51
C SER A 7 -24.30 4.83 9.00
N GLU A 8 -23.08 5.10 8.52
CA GLU A 8 -22.75 5.24 7.11
C GLU A 8 -22.94 3.91 6.37
N LEU A 9 -22.57 2.80 7.01
CA LEU A 9 -22.79 1.46 6.45
C LEU A 9 -24.30 1.15 6.31
N LEU A 10 -25.11 1.50 7.32
CA LEU A 10 -26.56 1.35 7.27
C LEU A 10 -27.19 2.20 6.16
N LEU A 11 -26.77 3.47 6.03
CA LEU A 11 -27.24 4.36 4.98
C LEU A 11 -26.90 3.80 3.59
N CYS A 12 -25.66 3.36 3.40
CA CYS A 12 -25.21 2.75 2.15
C CYS A 12 -26.02 1.47 1.83
N PHE A 13 -26.30 0.65 2.84
CA PHE A 13 -27.15 -0.54 2.70
C PHE A 13 -28.57 -0.18 2.26
N VAL A 14 -29.20 0.84 2.87
CA VAL A 14 -30.53 1.32 2.47
C VAL A 14 -30.51 1.82 1.02
N ILE A 15 -29.52 2.62 0.62
CA ILE A 15 -29.39 3.09 -0.76
C ILE A 15 -29.22 1.91 -1.72
N ALA A 16 -28.39 0.93 -1.37
CA ALA A 16 -28.20 -0.28 -2.17
C ALA A 16 -29.49 -1.08 -2.32
N LEU A 17 -30.31 -1.19 -1.27
CA LEU A 17 -31.63 -1.83 -1.34
C LEU A 17 -32.59 -1.09 -2.28
N ILE A 18 -32.56 0.24 -2.30
CA ILE A 18 -33.41 1.04 -3.19
C ILE A 18 -32.97 0.91 -4.64
N VAL A 19 -31.66 1.03 -4.91
CA VAL A 19 -31.11 1.05 -6.27
C VAL A 19 -31.12 -0.34 -6.91
N LEU A 20 -30.65 -1.35 -6.18
CA LEU A 20 -30.52 -2.71 -6.70
C LEU A 20 -31.79 -3.54 -6.44
N GLY A 21 -32.52 -3.22 -5.37
CA GLY A 21 -33.68 -3.99 -4.91
C GLY A 21 -33.31 -5.00 -3.79
N PRO A 22 -34.15 -5.17 -2.76
CA PRO A 22 -33.90 -6.09 -1.66
C PRO A 22 -33.80 -7.56 -2.08
N GLU A 23 -34.45 -7.93 -3.19
CA GLU A 23 -34.41 -9.30 -3.71
C GLU A 23 -33.15 -9.60 -4.53
N LYS A 24 -32.53 -8.56 -5.12
CA LYS A 24 -31.35 -8.70 -6.00
C LYS A 24 -30.04 -8.62 -5.22
N LEU A 25 -29.99 -7.84 -4.15
CA LEU A 25 -28.84 -7.72 -3.24
C LEU A 25 -28.30 -9.08 -2.73
N PRO A 26 -29.14 -10.00 -2.19
CA PRO A 26 -28.67 -11.33 -1.78
C PRO A 26 -28.21 -12.19 -2.96
N GLY A 27 -28.79 -12.00 -4.15
CA GLY A 27 -28.33 -12.64 -5.38
C GLY A 27 -26.91 -12.22 -5.74
N VAL A 28 -26.61 -10.91 -5.74
CA VAL A 28 -25.27 -10.37 -6.03
C VAL A 28 -24.26 -10.80 -4.97
N ALA A 29 -24.62 -10.74 -3.69
CA ALA A 29 -23.77 -11.21 -2.60
C ALA A 29 -23.43 -12.71 -2.73
N ARG A 30 -24.41 -13.55 -3.14
CA ARG A 30 -24.18 -14.97 -3.42
C ARG A 30 -23.26 -15.18 -4.62
N THR A 31 -23.42 -14.41 -5.69
CA THR A 31 -22.57 -14.50 -6.89
C THR A 31 -21.13 -14.11 -6.57
N LEU A 32 -20.92 -12.95 -5.94
CA LEU A 32 -19.60 -12.49 -5.50
C LEU A 32 -19.00 -13.45 -4.47
N GLY A 33 -19.80 -13.94 -3.53
CA GLY A 33 -19.39 -14.92 -2.54
C GLY A 33 -18.92 -16.24 -3.15
N ARG A 34 -19.59 -16.71 -4.20
CA ARG A 34 -19.17 -17.89 -4.96
C ARG A 34 -17.85 -17.65 -5.68
N TRP A 35 -17.66 -16.50 -6.32
CA TRP A 35 -16.43 -16.16 -7.03
C TRP A 35 -15.24 -16.06 -6.08
N THR A 36 -15.40 -15.32 -4.98
CA THR A 36 -14.39 -15.21 -3.92
C THR A 36 -14.13 -16.55 -3.24
N GLY A 37 -15.18 -17.34 -2.99
CA GLY A 37 -15.09 -18.67 -2.41
C GLY A 37 -14.34 -19.66 -3.30
N GLN A 38 -14.60 -19.60 -4.61
CA GLN A 38 -13.88 -20.39 -5.63
C GLN A 38 -12.42 -19.96 -5.71
N ALA A 39 -12.13 -18.66 -5.81
CA ALA A 39 -10.76 -18.13 -5.79
C ALA A 39 -9.98 -18.59 -4.55
N ARG A 40 -10.60 -18.49 -3.36
CA ARG A 40 -10.01 -18.98 -2.10
C ARG A 40 -9.88 -20.51 -2.07
N GLY A 41 -10.75 -21.25 -2.77
CA GLY A 41 -10.62 -22.68 -3.03
C GLY A 41 -9.38 -23.00 -3.85
N TYR A 42 -9.18 -22.33 -4.99
CA TYR A 42 -8.02 -22.53 -5.86
C TYR A 42 -6.70 -22.22 -5.15
N LEU A 43 -6.62 -21.12 -4.39
CA LEU A 43 -5.43 -20.80 -3.59
C LEU A 43 -5.10 -21.90 -2.57
N ARG A 44 -6.12 -22.55 -1.97
CA ARG A 44 -5.92 -23.68 -1.05
C ARG A 44 -5.42 -24.94 -1.76
N HIS A 45 -5.90 -25.23 -2.97
CA HIS A 45 -5.41 -26.35 -3.76
C HIS A 45 -3.96 -26.13 -4.20
N LEU A 46 -3.62 -24.92 -4.66
CA LEU A 46 -2.24 -24.56 -4.99
C LEU A 46 -1.34 -24.66 -3.76
N THR A 47 -1.79 -24.16 -2.61
CA THR A 47 -1.04 -24.29 -1.34
C THR A 47 -0.87 -25.76 -0.97
N ALA A 48 -1.90 -26.60 -1.11
CA ALA A 48 -1.87 -28.01 -0.73
C ALA A 48 -1.06 -28.90 -1.68
N GLU A 49 -0.98 -28.56 -2.97
CA GLU A 49 -0.09 -29.21 -3.94
C GLU A 49 1.36 -28.76 -3.76
N LEU A 50 1.58 -27.47 -3.51
CA LEU A 50 2.88 -26.95 -3.09
C LEU A 50 3.35 -27.59 -1.76
N ASP A 51 2.43 -27.87 -0.83
CA ASP A 51 2.75 -28.48 0.47
C ASP A 51 3.10 -29.98 0.35
N ARG A 52 2.62 -30.65 -0.70
CA ARG A 52 2.87 -32.09 -0.94
C ARG A 52 4.19 -32.36 -1.67
N GLU A 53 4.75 -31.39 -2.38
CA GLU A 53 6.00 -31.56 -3.15
C GLU A 53 7.10 -30.52 -2.85
N ALA A 54 6.76 -29.32 -2.36
CA ALA A 54 7.72 -28.25 -2.11
C ALA A 54 7.94 -27.98 -0.62
N ARG A 55 9.19 -28.12 -0.22
CA ARG A 55 9.86 -27.51 0.94
C ARG A 55 9.16 -26.26 1.48
N LEU A 56 8.22 -26.40 2.44
CA LEU A 56 7.62 -25.29 3.20
C LEU A 56 8.66 -24.33 3.78
N ALA A 57 9.87 -24.83 4.07
CA ALA A 57 10.98 -24.02 4.56
C ALA A 57 11.52 -23.03 3.52
N GLU A 58 11.43 -23.33 2.22
CA GLU A 58 11.99 -22.51 1.15
C GLU A 58 11.05 -21.34 0.77
N LEU A 59 9.75 -21.60 0.63
CA LEU A 59 8.74 -20.56 0.37
C LEU A 59 8.61 -19.59 1.56
N LYS A 60 8.71 -20.11 2.79
CA LYS A 60 8.70 -19.28 4.00
C LYS A 60 9.93 -18.38 4.07
N ARG A 61 11.11 -18.88 3.68
CA ARG A 61 12.33 -18.08 3.52
C ARG A 61 12.20 -17.01 2.44
N GLN A 62 11.65 -17.34 1.27
CA GLN A 62 11.43 -16.35 0.20
C GLN A 62 10.44 -15.24 0.61
N LEU A 63 9.38 -15.58 1.33
CA LEU A 63 8.44 -14.61 1.91
C LEU A 63 9.10 -13.73 2.98
N GLU A 64 9.96 -14.30 3.83
CA GLU A 64 10.72 -13.57 4.84
C GLU A 64 11.77 -12.65 4.22
N ASP A 65 12.48 -13.09 3.17
CA ASP A 65 13.46 -12.31 2.44
C ASP A 65 12.81 -11.16 1.66
N ALA A 66 11.66 -11.41 1.01
CA ALA A 66 10.87 -10.35 0.41
C ALA A 66 10.44 -9.31 1.45
N ASN A 67 9.96 -9.75 2.62
CA ASN A 67 9.55 -8.85 3.70
C ASN A 67 10.74 -8.02 4.24
N ARG A 68 11.94 -8.63 4.35
CA ARG A 68 13.18 -7.93 4.71
C ARG A 68 13.55 -6.87 3.66
N LEU A 69 13.52 -7.21 2.38
CA LEU A 69 13.81 -6.26 1.29
C LEU A 69 12.84 -5.07 1.28
N LEU A 70 11.56 -5.32 1.53
CA LEU A 70 10.56 -4.25 1.64
C LEU A 70 10.82 -3.35 2.86
N ARG A 71 11.24 -3.93 3.99
CA ARG A 71 11.61 -3.17 5.19
C ARG A 71 12.87 -2.34 4.99
N ASP A 72 13.89 -2.91 4.38
CA ASP A 72 15.16 -2.23 4.09
C ASP A 72 14.95 -1.10 3.06
N GLN A 73 14.12 -1.31 2.04
CA GLN A 73 13.70 -0.22 1.14
C GLN A 73 12.89 0.84 1.89
N GLY A 74 11.97 0.45 2.77
CA GLY A 74 11.21 1.39 3.60
C GLY A 74 12.10 2.25 4.50
N GLN A 75 13.20 1.70 5.03
CA GLN A 75 14.18 2.42 5.84
C GLN A 75 15.10 3.30 4.98
N ALA A 76 15.60 2.80 3.84
CA ALA A 76 16.41 3.59 2.94
C ALA A 76 15.64 4.79 2.34
N VAL A 77 14.36 4.59 2.05
CA VAL A 77 13.44 5.66 1.62
C VAL A 77 13.18 6.63 2.76
N GLN A 78 12.95 6.15 3.99
CA GLN A 78 12.81 7.04 5.15
C GLN A 78 14.07 7.87 5.42
N ASP A 79 15.26 7.27 5.33
CA ASP A 79 16.53 7.97 5.50
C ASP A 79 16.78 9.00 4.38
N ALA A 80 16.47 8.64 3.14
CA ALA A 80 16.55 9.57 2.02
C ALA A 80 15.57 10.73 2.17
N VAL A 81 14.34 10.45 2.62
CA VAL A 81 13.32 11.46 2.92
C VAL A 81 13.78 12.37 4.06
N GLN A 82 14.32 11.82 5.15
CA GLN A 82 14.83 12.58 6.29
C GLN A 82 16.00 13.50 5.88
N ARG A 83 16.93 13.01 5.06
CA ARG A 83 18.06 13.80 4.54
C ARG A 83 17.62 14.90 3.60
N THR A 84 16.63 14.62 2.75
CA THR A 84 16.08 15.63 1.83
C THR A 84 15.35 16.73 2.61
N ILE A 85 14.59 16.37 3.66
CA ILE A 85 13.92 17.36 4.53
C ILE A 85 14.94 18.21 5.30
N ALA A 86 16.06 17.62 5.74
CA ALA A 86 17.12 18.34 6.42
C ALA A 86 17.90 19.29 5.49
N ASP A 87 18.15 18.88 4.24
CA ASP A 87 18.90 19.67 3.26
C ASP A 87 18.09 20.85 2.68
N VAL A 88 16.77 20.66 2.49
CA VAL A 88 15.86 21.70 2.00
C VAL A 88 15.70 22.87 2.99
N GLY A 89 16.06 22.70 4.26
CA GLY A 89 15.98 23.76 5.29
C GLY A 89 17.04 24.86 5.22
N THR A 90 18.08 24.75 4.38
CA THR A 90 19.32 25.54 4.57
C THR A 90 19.83 26.34 3.36
N GLN A 91 18.97 26.77 2.43
CA GLN A 91 19.42 27.58 1.29
C GLN A 91 19.24 29.10 1.52
N PRO A 92 20.31 29.89 1.74
CA PRO A 92 20.26 31.34 1.53
C PRO A 92 20.44 31.70 0.04
N PRO A 93 20.01 32.91 -0.38
CA PRO A 93 19.95 33.32 -1.78
C PRO A 93 21.33 33.58 -2.40
N ARG A 94 21.35 33.46 -3.73
CA ARG A 94 22.52 33.44 -4.63
C ARG A 94 23.46 34.66 -4.54
N PRO A 95 24.73 34.48 -4.93
CA PRO A 95 25.74 35.53 -4.84
C PRO A 95 25.47 36.65 -5.84
N GLY A 96 25.39 37.87 -5.31
CA GLY A 96 25.40 39.12 -6.07
C GLY A 96 26.79 39.39 -6.64
N THR A 97 26.77 39.76 -7.91
CA THR A 97 27.85 40.12 -8.82
C THR A 97 28.57 41.43 -8.43
N GLY A 98 29.89 41.51 -8.68
CA GLY A 98 30.69 42.75 -8.72
C GLY A 98 31.68 42.86 -7.55
N ASP A 99 32.95 43.24 -7.70
CA ASP A 99 33.75 43.82 -8.78
C ASP A 99 35.22 43.77 -8.31
N PRO A 100 36.21 43.30 -9.10
CA PRO A 100 37.58 43.19 -8.62
C PRO A 100 38.40 44.46 -8.94
N ARG A 101 38.24 45.55 -8.18
CA ARG A 101 39.12 46.73 -8.30
C ARG A 101 39.29 47.50 -6.97
N SER A 102 40.48 48.10 -6.82
CA SER A 102 41.00 48.94 -5.71
C SER A 102 41.38 48.14 -4.45
N ASP A 103 42.51 48.33 -3.77
CA ASP A 103 43.58 49.34 -3.74
C ASP A 103 44.78 48.65 -3.04
N ASP A 104 46.00 48.72 -3.55
CA ASP A 104 47.03 49.69 -3.17
C ASP A 104 47.48 49.62 -1.69
N ARG A 105 48.58 48.89 -1.44
CA ARG A 105 49.74 49.28 -0.59
C ARG A 105 50.71 48.14 -0.31
#